data_AF-A0A370PR43-F1
#
_entry.id   AF-A0A370PR43-F1
#
_cell.length_a   1.000
_cell.length_b   1.000
_cell.length_c   1.000
_cell.angle_alpha   90.00
_cell.angle_beta   90.00
_cell.angle_gamma   90.00
#
_symmetry.space_group_name_H-M   'P 1'
#
loop_
_entity.id
_entity.type
_entity.pdbx_description
1 polymer ?
#
loop_
_entity_poly.entity_id
_entity_poly.type
_entity_poly.pdbx_seq_one_letter_code
_entity_poly.pdbx_strand_id
1 'polypeptide(L)'
;MSQRMSEVSWPAGVPQIRLHLTDLDPEELAEEAKGWLLFVREESHPTSNTEDGLRQRRALIEKWATASQEFRESYHSRSAGYTSAVDYPAQVLSQLTPRPNKRFLCLAPINRETHPRSYIHLVKFLILLYVHQDEWSRRHPFDLRGAGDAPRCHIPELLGCPPAATATTTLSEVLPALYLAPADYRAISMTRQGTVVFADGPDLTWFVIDAPGLATGRLTLVEYGSNGDVRVSTLRRPWNMGQTMTFEQVLGKDLDEIAESGIGGPPQYNEPLDMNLPILELLESTRLNNKFLFPGYGCRDLWVRIIEQSAPGYLELEAQGREVEFELDDLLVVDP
;
A
#
# COMPACT_ATOMS: atom_id res chain seq x y z
N MET A 1 14.80 20.39 20.39
CA MET A 1 13.38 20.53 20.79
C MET A 1 12.55 19.86 19.70
N SER A 2 12.18 18.61 19.92
CA SER A 2 11.50 17.76 18.92
C SER A 2 9.99 17.84 19.14
N GLN A 3 9.24 18.27 18.13
CA GLN A 3 7.79 18.29 18.13
C GLN A 3 7.28 16.84 18.14
N ARG A 4 6.61 16.46 19.23
CA ARG A 4 5.78 15.26 19.29
C ARG A 4 4.68 15.40 18.25
N MET A 5 4.77 14.64 17.16
CA MET A 5 3.58 14.27 16.40
C MET A 5 2.71 13.44 17.35
N SER A 6 1.59 14.01 17.79
CA SER A 6 0.55 13.29 18.50
C SER A 6 0.00 12.21 17.56
N GLU A 7 0.28 10.96 17.89
CA GLU A 7 -0.49 9.80 17.43
C GLU A 7 -1.94 10.02 17.87
N VAL A 8 -2.74 10.66 17.04
CA VAL A 8 -4.19 10.69 17.28
C VAL A 8 -4.76 9.41 16.68
N SER A 9 -4.51 8.28 17.34
CA SER A 9 -5.42 7.14 17.26
C SER A 9 -6.84 7.64 17.57
N TRP A 10 -7.87 7.05 16.95
CA TRP A 10 -9.25 7.33 17.37
C TRP A 10 -9.29 7.18 18.90
N PRO A 11 -9.75 8.18 19.66
CA PRO A 11 -9.73 8.11 21.11
C PRO A 11 -10.57 6.91 21.53
N ALA A 12 -9.89 5.84 21.94
CA ALA A 12 -10.44 4.59 22.48
C ALA A 12 -11.78 4.14 21.87
N GLY A 13 -11.72 3.35 20.78
CA GLY A 13 -12.76 2.39 20.39
C GLY A 13 -14.20 2.88 20.47
N VAL A 14 -14.68 3.56 19.44
CA VAL A 14 -16.13 3.71 19.21
C VAL A 14 -16.60 2.43 18.51
N PRO A 15 -17.29 1.49 19.19
CA PRO A 15 -17.75 0.21 18.60
C PRO A 15 -18.85 0.38 17.53
N GLN A 16 -19.13 1.60 17.09
CA GLN A 16 -20.24 1.95 16.19
C GLN A 16 -19.79 2.35 14.78
N ILE A 17 -18.51 2.72 14.57
CA ILE A 17 -18.01 2.98 13.20
C ILE A 17 -17.69 1.63 12.58
N ARG A 18 -18.53 1.22 11.62
CA ARG A 18 -18.41 -0.06 10.93
C ARG A 18 -18.08 0.18 9.46
N LEU A 19 -17.23 -0.66 8.89
CA LEU A 19 -17.08 -0.75 7.44
C LEU A 19 -18.38 -1.31 6.84
N HIS A 20 -18.66 -0.95 5.59
CA HIS A 20 -19.75 -1.55 4.86
C HIS A 20 -19.50 -3.05 4.65
N LEU A 21 -20.56 -3.85 4.52
CA LEU A 21 -20.42 -5.32 4.48
C LEU A 21 -20.07 -5.83 3.08
N THR A 22 -20.57 -5.17 2.06
CA THR A 22 -20.44 -5.61 0.66
C THR A 22 -19.62 -4.62 -0.11
N ASP A 23 -18.92 -5.12 -1.12
CA ASP A 23 -18.38 -4.26 -2.16
C ASP A 23 -19.55 -3.61 -2.92
N LEU A 24 -19.33 -2.38 -3.37
CA LEU A 24 -20.31 -1.52 -4.04
C LEU A 24 -19.66 -0.93 -5.28
N ASP A 25 -20.39 -0.90 -6.39
CA ASP A 25 -19.91 -0.25 -7.60
C ASP A 25 -19.95 1.28 -7.50
N PRO A 26 -19.33 2.03 -8.43
CA PRO A 26 -19.28 3.49 -8.36
C PRO A 26 -20.66 4.19 -8.35
N GLU A 27 -21.67 3.62 -9.03
CA GLU A 27 -23.02 4.20 -9.07
C GLU A 27 -23.75 3.95 -7.73
N GLU A 28 -23.64 2.74 -7.20
CA GLU A 28 -24.15 2.37 -5.88
C GLU A 28 -23.49 3.20 -4.77
N LEU A 29 -22.18 3.41 -4.84
CA LEU A 29 -21.44 4.26 -3.91
C LEU A 29 -21.96 5.69 -3.91
N ALA A 30 -22.15 6.30 -5.10
CA ALA A 30 -22.65 7.65 -5.22
C ALA A 30 -24.07 7.79 -4.66
N GLU A 31 -24.94 6.81 -4.93
CA GLU A 31 -26.31 6.79 -4.43
C GLU A 31 -26.37 6.56 -2.90
N GLU A 32 -25.57 5.65 -2.35
CA GLU A 32 -25.50 5.39 -0.91
C GLU A 32 -24.89 6.58 -0.15
N ALA A 33 -23.94 7.30 -0.74
CA ALA A 33 -23.24 8.42 -0.12
C ALA A 33 -23.96 9.78 -0.21
N LYS A 34 -24.95 9.95 -1.09
CA LYS A 34 -25.51 11.30 -1.37
C LYS A 34 -26.10 12.02 -0.16
N GLY A 35 -26.67 11.27 0.80
CA GLY A 35 -27.19 11.85 2.05
C GLY A 35 -26.06 12.35 2.96
N TRP A 36 -25.00 11.57 3.07
CA TRP A 36 -23.80 11.91 3.82
C TRP A 36 -23.10 13.15 3.25
N LEU A 37 -22.95 13.23 1.92
CA LEU A 37 -22.35 14.40 1.27
C LEU A 37 -23.14 15.69 1.52
N LEU A 38 -24.47 15.62 1.52
CA LEU A 38 -25.32 16.76 1.87
C LEU A 38 -25.13 17.15 3.35
N PHE A 39 -25.13 16.18 4.26
CA PHE A 39 -24.89 16.40 5.68
C PHE A 39 -23.55 17.09 5.95
N VAL A 40 -22.46 16.60 5.36
CA VAL A 40 -21.14 17.23 5.49
C VAL A 40 -21.16 18.65 4.93
N ARG A 41 -21.84 18.90 3.82
CA ARG A 41 -21.97 20.25 3.24
C ARG A 41 -22.69 21.21 4.19
N GLU A 42 -23.77 20.78 4.83
CA GLU A 42 -24.58 21.63 5.71
C GLU A 42 -23.92 21.85 7.08
N GLU A 43 -23.21 20.85 7.60
CA GLU A 43 -22.69 20.83 8.97
C GLU A 43 -21.19 21.11 9.05
N SER A 44 -20.51 21.26 7.91
CA SER A 44 -19.10 21.66 7.91
C SER A 44 -18.94 23.17 8.06
N HIS A 45 -18.05 23.56 8.98
CA HIS A 45 -17.62 24.94 9.18
C HIS A 45 -16.14 25.13 8.83
N PRO A 46 -15.71 26.36 8.50
CA PRO A 46 -14.29 26.65 8.28
C PRO A 46 -13.53 26.55 9.60
N THR A 47 -12.39 25.87 9.61
CA THR A 47 -11.49 25.81 10.77
C THR A 47 -10.20 26.56 10.50
N SER A 48 -9.60 27.10 11.56
CA SER A 48 -8.37 27.89 11.48
C SER A 48 -7.08 27.05 11.50
N ASN A 49 -7.15 25.78 11.90
CA ASN A 49 -6.01 24.88 11.95
C ASN A 49 -6.39 23.44 11.56
N THR A 50 -5.39 22.65 11.17
CA THR A 50 -5.55 21.28 10.67
C THR A 50 -6.10 20.31 11.73
N GLU A 51 -5.74 20.51 13.00
CA GLU A 51 -6.15 19.63 14.10
C GLU A 51 -7.64 19.78 14.41
N ASP A 52 -8.15 21.01 14.45
CA ASP A 52 -9.58 21.29 14.60
C ASP A 52 -10.36 20.75 13.40
N GLY A 53 -9.80 20.86 12.18
CA GLY A 53 -10.36 20.24 10.98
C GLY A 53 -10.45 18.71 11.10
N LEU A 54 -9.42 18.05 11.63
CA LEU A 54 -9.44 16.60 11.89
C LEU A 54 -10.50 16.23 12.94
N ARG A 55 -10.56 16.96 14.06
CA ARG A 55 -11.56 16.72 15.11
C ARG A 55 -12.98 16.87 14.56
N GLN A 56 -13.23 17.90 13.76
CA GLN A 56 -14.52 18.12 13.13
C GLN A 56 -14.89 16.99 12.16
N ARG A 57 -13.98 16.57 11.27
CA ARG A 57 -14.25 15.46 10.33
C ARG A 57 -14.56 14.15 11.06
N ARG A 58 -13.84 13.86 12.15
CA ARG A 58 -14.12 12.68 12.99
C ARG A 58 -15.46 12.80 13.70
N ALA A 59 -15.81 13.97 14.22
CA ALA A 59 -17.09 14.21 14.87
C ALA A 59 -18.27 14.05 13.90
N LEU A 60 -18.10 14.46 12.63
CA LEU A 60 -19.11 14.26 11.58
C LEU A 60 -19.30 12.77 11.26
N ILE A 61 -18.20 12.01 11.11
CA ILE A 61 -18.25 10.56 10.90
C ILE A 61 -18.99 9.88 12.07
N GLU A 62 -18.61 10.22 13.29
CA GLU A 62 -19.22 9.65 14.49
C GLU A 62 -20.72 10.01 14.59
N LYS A 63 -21.08 11.27 14.35
CA LYS A 63 -22.47 11.72 14.35
C LYS A 63 -23.30 10.97 13.31
N TRP A 64 -22.79 10.75 12.11
CA TRP A 64 -23.50 10.01 11.07
C TRP A 64 -23.60 8.51 11.38
N ALA A 65 -22.51 7.89 11.86
CA ALA A 65 -22.47 6.47 12.23
C ALA A 65 -23.45 6.13 13.36
N THR A 66 -23.59 7.03 14.35
CA THR A 66 -24.41 6.82 15.55
C THR A 66 -25.85 7.32 15.41
N ALA A 67 -26.15 8.10 14.36
CA ALA A 67 -27.48 8.63 14.12
C ALA A 67 -28.53 7.56 13.79
N SER A 68 -29.80 7.88 14.07
CA SER A 68 -30.94 7.05 13.67
C SER A 68 -31.06 6.97 12.14
N GLN A 69 -31.71 5.91 11.68
CA GLN A 69 -32.00 5.74 10.25
C GLN A 69 -32.85 6.90 9.71
N GLU A 70 -33.86 7.36 10.48
CA GLU A 70 -34.71 8.52 10.13
C GLU A 70 -33.89 9.80 9.91
N PHE A 71 -32.87 10.04 10.74
CA PHE A 71 -31.97 11.18 10.58
C PHE A 71 -31.24 11.10 9.23
N ARG A 72 -30.65 9.94 8.91
CA ARG A 72 -29.89 9.75 7.65
C ARG A 72 -30.80 9.84 6.42
N GLU A 73 -32.01 9.29 6.50
CA GLU A 73 -33.02 9.37 5.42
C GLU A 73 -33.51 10.80 5.17
N SER A 74 -33.56 11.64 6.21
CA SER A 74 -33.94 13.06 6.03
C SER A 74 -32.97 13.82 5.12
N TYR A 75 -31.67 13.54 5.19
CA TYR A 75 -30.67 14.10 4.27
C TYR A 75 -30.70 13.40 2.90
N HIS A 76 -30.82 12.08 2.89
CA HIS A 76 -30.81 11.28 1.66
C HIS A 76 -31.96 11.67 0.71
N SER A 77 -33.17 11.84 1.24
CA SER A 77 -34.37 12.23 0.48
C SER A 77 -34.32 13.67 -0.08
N ARG A 78 -33.58 14.56 0.57
CA ARG A 78 -33.40 15.97 0.15
C ARG A 78 -32.23 16.15 -0.82
N SER A 79 -31.34 15.18 -0.93
CA SER A 79 -30.12 15.28 -1.72
C SER A 79 -30.42 15.22 -3.21
N ALA A 80 -29.81 16.11 -4.00
CA ALA A 80 -30.01 16.22 -5.44
C ALA A 80 -29.24 15.15 -6.26
N GLY A 81 -28.58 14.20 -5.59
CA GLY A 81 -27.65 13.24 -6.21
C GLY A 81 -26.27 13.86 -6.47
N TYR A 82 -25.24 13.01 -6.50
CA TYR A 82 -23.85 13.40 -6.76
C TYR A 82 -23.26 12.47 -7.83
N THR A 83 -22.20 12.95 -8.48
CA THR A 83 -21.48 12.16 -9.50
C THR A 83 -20.49 11.18 -8.89
N SER A 84 -19.97 11.49 -7.71
CA SER A 84 -19.03 10.67 -6.97
C SER A 84 -19.34 10.68 -5.48
N ALA A 85 -19.04 9.57 -4.80
CA ALA A 85 -19.15 9.44 -3.35
C ALA A 85 -18.15 10.31 -2.57
N VAL A 86 -17.21 10.99 -3.25
CA VAL A 86 -16.23 11.93 -2.66
C VAL A 86 -16.41 13.38 -3.14
N ASP A 87 -17.60 13.75 -3.64
CA ASP A 87 -17.95 15.13 -4.08
C ASP A 87 -18.12 16.12 -2.91
N TYR A 88 -17.17 16.13 -1.98
CA TYR A 88 -17.15 17.02 -0.83
C TYR A 88 -16.88 18.49 -1.22
N PRO A 89 -17.37 19.46 -0.43
CA PRO A 89 -17.04 20.86 -0.64
C PRO A 89 -15.52 21.10 -0.59
N ALA A 90 -15.00 21.94 -1.51
CA ALA A 90 -13.58 22.27 -1.60
C ALA A 90 -12.99 22.77 -0.27
N GLN A 91 -13.79 23.46 0.54
CA GLN A 91 -13.39 23.93 1.87
C GLN A 91 -13.02 22.79 2.84
N VAL A 92 -13.73 21.66 2.77
CA VAL A 92 -13.43 20.48 3.59
C VAL A 92 -12.13 19.83 3.10
N LEU A 93 -11.97 19.76 1.77
CA LEU A 93 -10.80 19.15 1.14
C LEU A 93 -9.52 19.98 1.27
N SER A 94 -9.62 21.31 1.34
CA SER A 94 -8.46 22.21 1.52
C SER A 94 -7.80 22.09 2.88
N GLN A 95 -8.49 21.53 3.87
CA GLN A 95 -7.95 21.27 5.21
C GLN A 95 -7.17 19.95 5.30
N LEU A 96 -7.17 19.15 4.23
CA LEU A 96 -6.47 17.87 4.17
C LEU A 96 -5.08 18.06 3.56
N THR A 97 -4.07 17.57 4.26
CA THR A 97 -2.75 17.36 3.65
C THR A 97 -2.88 16.16 2.70
N PRO A 98 -2.63 16.32 1.39
CA PRO A 98 -2.62 15.19 0.47
C PRO A 98 -1.63 14.13 0.94
N ARG A 99 -2.09 12.88 1.01
CA ARG A 99 -1.17 11.75 1.12
C ARG A 99 -0.37 11.67 -0.18
N PRO A 100 0.95 11.37 -0.11
CA PRO A 100 1.70 10.98 -1.30
C PRO A 100 1.01 9.80 -1.98
N ASN A 101 0.81 9.88 -3.29
CA ASN A 101 0.30 8.76 -4.07
C ASN A 101 1.38 7.66 -4.12
N LYS A 102 1.30 6.75 -3.15
CA LYS A 102 2.28 5.70 -2.91
C LYS A 102 1.57 4.43 -2.44
N ARG A 103 1.54 3.43 -3.31
CA ARG A 103 0.87 2.14 -3.10
C ARG A 103 1.84 1.00 -2.80
N PHE A 104 3.14 1.27 -2.75
CA PHE A 104 4.16 0.34 -2.29
C PHE A 104 4.38 0.49 -0.78
N LEU A 105 4.01 -0.54 -0.02
CA LEU A 105 3.90 -0.53 1.43
C LEU A 105 4.71 -1.66 2.07
N CYS A 106 5.20 -1.43 3.28
CA CYS A 106 5.74 -2.47 4.15
C CYS A 106 5.00 -2.44 5.49
N LEU A 107 4.35 -3.56 5.82
CA LEU A 107 3.60 -3.74 7.07
C LEU A 107 4.41 -4.49 8.14
N ALA A 108 5.53 -5.07 7.75
CA ALA A 108 6.40 -5.79 8.67
C ALA A 108 7.03 -4.82 9.68
N PRO A 109 7.29 -5.26 10.92
CA PRO A 109 8.05 -4.45 11.87
C PRO A 109 9.51 -4.34 11.39
N ILE A 110 9.91 -3.13 11.01
CA ILE A 110 11.25 -2.82 10.49
C ILE A 110 11.95 -1.86 11.45
N ASN A 111 13.01 -2.33 12.08
CA ASN A 111 13.86 -1.50 12.93
C ASN A 111 15.23 -2.15 13.07
N ARG A 112 16.30 -1.37 12.93
CA ARG A 112 17.67 -1.90 12.98
C ARG A 112 18.08 -2.45 14.36
N GLU A 113 17.54 -1.89 15.42
CA GLU A 113 17.88 -2.26 16.80
C GLU A 113 16.98 -3.39 17.30
N THR A 114 15.67 -3.28 17.08
CA THR A 114 14.68 -4.22 17.64
C THR A 114 14.28 -5.35 16.68
N HIS A 115 14.42 -5.14 15.36
CA HIS A 115 14.08 -6.13 14.33
C HIS A 115 15.15 -6.22 13.23
N PRO A 116 16.45 -6.40 13.58
CA PRO A 116 17.55 -6.35 12.62
C PRO A 116 17.38 -7.33 11.47
N ARG A 117 16.87 -8.54 11.75
CA ARG A 117 16.65 -9.57 10.72
C ARG A 117 15.62 -9.14 9.68
N SER A 118 14.49 -8.57 10.11
CA SER A 118 13.47 -8.03 9.21
C SER A 118 14.03 -6.87 8.39
N TYR A 119 14.84 -6.00 8.99
CA TYR A 119 15.51 -4.92 8.27
C TYR A 119 16.44 -5.46 7.18
N ILE A 120 17.28 -6.45 7.49
CA ILE A 120 18.18 -7.08 6.52
C ILE A 120 17.40 -7.75 5.39
N HIS A 121 16.32 -8.47 5.72
CA HIS A 121 15.43 -9.06 4.72
C HIS A 121 14.80 -8.00 3.83
N LEU A 122 14.45 -6.82 4.37
CA LEU A 122 13.89 -5.72 3.58
C LEU A 122 14.93 -5.17 2.60
N VAL A 123 16.14 -4.85 3.07
CA VAL A 123 17.22 -4.38 2.20
C VAL A 123 17.44 -5.36 1.05
N LYS A 124 17.60 -6.65 1.38
CA LYS A 124 17.78 -7.71 0.38
C LYS A 124 16.60 -7.78 -0.59
N PHE A 125 15.37 -7.72 -0.10
CA PHE A 125 14.16 -7.73 -0.92
C PHE A 125 14.14 -6.56 -1.92
N LEU A 126 14.47 -5.35 -1.48
CA LEU A 126 14.49 -4.16 -2.33
C LEU A 126 15.58 -4.25 -3.41
N ILE A 127 16.75 -4.79 -3.07
CA ILE A 127 17.80 -5.07 -4.06
C ILE A 127 17.33 -6.07 -5.11
N LEU A 128 16.62 -7.13 -4.69
CA LEU A 128 16.09 -8.14 -5.61
C LEU A 128 15.05 -7.58 -6.60
N LEU A 129 14.41 -6.44 -6.33
CA LEU A 129 13.52 -5.77 -7.29
C LEU A 129 14.27 -5.21 -8.51
N TYR A 130 15.59 -5.00 -8.43
CA TYR A 130 16.44 -4.57 -9.55
C TYR A 130 16.94 -5.75 -10.42
N VAL A 131 16.68 -6.99 -10.00
CA VAL A 131 17.02 -8.17 -10.78
C VAL A 131 15.87 -8.47 -11.73
N HIS A 132 16.00 -8.12 -13.01
CA HIS A 132 14.93 -8.33 -14.01
C HIS A 132 15.22 -9.50 -14.93
N GLN A 133 14.28 -10.43 -15.06
CA GLN A 133 14.43 -11.58 -15.97
C GLN A 133 13.97 -11.29 -17.41
N ASP A 134 13.23 -10.21 -17.60
CA ASP A 134 12.63 -9.78 -18.86
C ASP A 134 13.32 -8.54 -19.40
N GLU A 135 12.85 -8.08 -20.57
CA GLU A 135 13.30 -6.82 -21.18
C GLU A 135 12.72 -5.58 -20.46
N TRP A 136 12.28 -5.71 -19.20
CA TRP A 136 11.96 -4.54 -18.38
C TRP A 136 13.16 -3.62 -18.39
N SER A 137 12.89 -2.33 -18.63
CA SER A 137 13.79 -1.28 -19.14
C SER A 137 15.06 -0.94 -18.33
N ARG A 138 15.64 -1.90 -17.59
CA ARG A 138 16.72 -1.76 -16.59
C ARG A 138 16.38 -0.82 -15.43
N ARG A 139 15.10 -0.46 -15.28
CA ARG A 139 14.57 0.44 -14.26
C ARG A 139 13.92 -0.35 -13.13
N HIS A 140 13.78 0.26 -11.96
CA HIS A 140 13.02 -0.37 -10.89
C HIS A 140 11.54 -0.55 -11.32
N PRO A 141 10.84 -1.63 -10.90
CA PRO A 141 9.47 -1.91 -11.34
C PRO A 141 8.48 -0.77 -11.02
N PHE A 142 8.76 0.01 -9.98
CA PHE A 142 7.92 1.11 -9.52
C PHE A 142 8.34 2.50 -10.03
N ASP A 143 9.39 2.62 -10.84
CA ASP A 143 9.83 3.91 -11.39
C ASP A 143 8.85 4.48 -12.43
N LEU A 144 8.04 3.62 -13.06
CA LEU A 144 7.07 4.01 -14.09
C LEU A 144 5.65 4.12 -13.51
N ARG A 145 5.33 5.21 -12.78
CA ARG A 145 4.00 5.62 -12.24
C ARG A 145 3.10 4.53 -11.60
N GLY A 146 3.56 3.30 -11.45
CA GLY A 146 2.70 2.14 -11.25
C GLY A 146 2.39 1.85 -9.79
N ALA A 147 3.31 2.20 -8.88
CA ALA A 147 3.01 2.26 -7.45
C ALA A 147 2.63 3.69 -7.00
N GLY A 148 2.33 4.59 -7.95
CA GLY A 148 2.09 6.01 -7.73
C GLY A 148 3.24 6.92 -8.19
N ASP A 149 3.07 8.23 -8.05
CA ASP A 149 4.01 9.28 -8.51
C ASP A 149 4.72 10.01 -7.35
N ALA A 150 4.58 9.51 -6.12
CA ALA A 150 5.32 10.03 -4.98
C ALA A 150 6.84 9.85 -5.17
N PRO A 151 7.66 10.82 -4.70
CA PRO A 151 9.12 10.66 -4.67
C PRO A 151 9.54 9.38 -3.95
N ARG A 152 10.63 8.75 -4.42
CA ARG A 152 11.17 7.50 -3.86
C ARG A 152 10.13 6.38 -3.85
N CYS A 153 9.41 6.20 -4.96
CA CYS A 153 8.45 5.12 -5.16
C CYS A 153 9.10 3.72 -5.11
N HIS A 154 10.43 3.64 -5.27
CA HIS A 154 11.21 2.40 -5.15
C HIS A 154 11.41 1.91 -3.72
N ILE A 155 11.09 2.71 -2.72
CA ILE A 155 11.21 2.36 -1.30
C ILE A 155 9.80 2.33 -0.72
N PRO A 156 9.40 1.30 0.04
CA PRO A 156 8.03 1.21 0.53
C PRO A 156 7.74 2.25 1.60
N GLU A 157 6.50 2.71 1.69
CA GLU A 157 6.01 3.43 2.86
C GLU A 157 5.88 2.43 4.02
N LEU A 158 6.49 2.75 5.16
CA LEU A 158 6.47 1.89 6.34
C LEU A 158 5.19 2.16 7.15
N LEU A 159 4.26 1.21 7.13
CA LEU A 159 3.03 1.25 7.92
C LEU A 159 3.20 0.32 9.13
N GLY A 160 3.14 0.88 10.34
CA GLY A 160 3.23 0.09 11.57
C GLY A 160 4.36 0.46 12.52
N CYS A 161 4.90 1.69 12.47
CA CYS A 161 5.93 2.12 13.41
C CYS A 161 5.50 3.18 14.44
N PRO A 162 4.50 2.93 15.31
CA PRO A 162 4.55 3.44 16.68
C PRO A 162 5.70 2.76 17.43
N PRO A 163 6.48 3.48 18.26
CA PRO A 163 7.56 2.89 19.06
C PRO A 163 7.09 1.83 20.09
N ALA A 164 5.79 1.55 20.21
CA ALA A 164 5.20 0.64 21.19
C ALA A 164 4.20 -0.39 20.61
N ALA A 165 3.94 -0.41 19.30
CA ALA A 165 2.94 -1.32 18.73
C ALA A 165 3.54 -2.70 18.45
N THR A 166 3.05 -3.72 19.15
CA THR A 166 3.37 -5.13 18.93
C THR A 166 2.46 -5.83 17.92
N ALA A 167 1.45 -5.12 17.38
CA ALA A 167 0.47 -5.68 16.46
C ALA A 167 0.89 -5.44 15.01
N THR A 168 1.04 -6.53 14.25
CA THR A 168 1.27 -6.51 12.80
C THR A 168 0.00 -6.05 12.11
N THR A 169 0.06 -4.96 11.35
CA THR A 169 -1.04 -4.52 10.49
C THR A 169 -1.30 -5.58 9.42
N THR A 170 -2.55 -6.03 9.33
CA THR A 170 -3.01 -6.98 8.32
C THR A 170 -3.45 -6.26 7.04
N LEU A 171 -3.62 -7.00 5.94
CA LEU A 171 -4.03 -6.42 4.66
C LEU A 171 -5.35 -5.65 4.75
N SER A 172 -6.35 -6.18 5.46
CA SER A 172 -7.66 -5.52 5.64
C SER A 172 -7.59 -4.26 6.50
N GLU A 173 -6.51 -4.05 7.26
CA GLU A 173 -6.33 -2.86 8.10
C GLU A 173 -5.61 -1.72 7.36
N VAL A 174 -5.11 -1.96 6.15
CA VAL A 174 -4.37 -1.00 5.33
C VAL A 174 -5.21 0.23 5.01
N LEU A 175 -6.37 0.07 4.35
CA LEU A 175 -7.23 1.19 4.01
C LEU A 175 -7.80 1.91 5.25
N PRO A 176 -8.26 1.21 6.31
CA PRO A 176 -8.62 1.84 7.57
C PRO A 176 -7.50 2.68 8.19
N ALA A 177 -6.27 2.16 8.24
CA ALA A 177 -5.13 2.88 8.81
C ALA A 177 -4.78 4.13 7.99
N LEU A 178 -4.88 4.03 6.67
CA LEU A 178 -4.46 5.09 5.75
C LEU A 178 -5.49 6.19 5.53
N TYR A 179 -6.79 5.86 5.56
CA TYR A 179 -7.83 6.78 5.15
C TYR A 179 -8.88 7.02 6.24
N LEU A 180 -9.31 5.98 6.94
CA LEU A 180 -10.31 6.13 8.01
C LEU A 180 -9.70 6.75 9.28
N ALA A 181 -8.51 6.31 9.69
CA ALA A 181 -7.83 6.88 10.86
C ALA A 181 -7.60 8.39 10.71
N PRO A 182 -7.03 8.93 9.61
CA PRO A 182 -6.91 10.37 9.42
C PRO A 182 -8.20 11.08 8.99
N ALA A 183 -9.32 10.37 8.86
CA ALA A 183 -10.57 10.88 8.31
C ALA A 183 -10.34 11.63 6.98
N ASP A 184 -9.70 10.94 6.02
CA ASP A 184 -9.35 11.48 4.71
C ASP A 184 -10.54 11.38 3.75
N TYR A 185 -11.30 12.48 3.68
CA TYR A 185 -12.49 12.58 2.85
C TYR A 185 -12.17 12.55 1.34
N ARG A 186 -10.91 12.50 0.92
CA ARG A 186 -10.59 12.23 -0.50
C ARG A 186 -10.78 10.78 -0.87
N ALA A 187 -10.67 9.87 0.09
CA ALA A 187 -10.73 8.43 -0.13
C ALA A 187 -11.92 7.77 0.59
N ILE A 188 -12.49 8.36 1.63
CA ILE A 188 -13.60 7.76 2.39
C ILE A 188 -14.93 8.48 2.16
N SER A 189 -16.01 7.70 2.27
CA SER A 189 -17.38 8.19 2.35
C SER A 189 -18.21 7.35 3.32
N MET A 190 -19.48 7.70 3.51
CA MET A 190 -20.40 6.95 4.36
C MET A 190 -21.72 6.69 3.66
N THR A 191 -22.24 5.47 3.83
CA THR A 191 -23.52 5.04 3.26
C THR A 191 -24.70 5.59 4.04
N ARG A 192 -25.92 5.45 3.48
CA ARG A 192 -27.16 5.79 4.19
C ARG A 192 -27.40 4.95 5.44
N GLN A 193 -26.68 3.83 5.59
CA GLN A 193 -26.72 2.95 6.76
C GLN A 193 -25.76 3.38 7.89
N GLY A 194 -24.99 4.45 7.69
CA GLY A 194 -24.00 4.91 8.67
C GLY A 194 -22.73 4.06 8.70
N THR A 195 -22.46 3.32 7.63
CA THR A 195 -21.23 2.51 7.46
C THR A 195 -20.24 3.22 6.55
N VAL A 196 -18.95 3.00 6.78
CA VAL A 196 -17.85 3.60 6.02
C VAL A 196 -17.57 2.79 4.77
N VAL A 197 -17.31 3.50 3.67
CA VAL A 197 -16.81 2.95 2.40
C VAL A 197 -15.57 3.72 1.96
N PHE A 198 -14.70 3.05 1.22
CA PHE A 198 -13.58 3.64 0.51
C PHE A 198 -14.02 3.86 -0.93
N ALA A 199 -14.08 5.13 -1.33
CA ALA A 199 -14.70 5.57 -2.57
C ALA A 199 -13.70 6.03 -3.63
N ASP A 200 -12.43 6.22 -3.28
CA ASP A 200 -11.35 6.52 -4.23
C ASP A 200 -10.06 5.80 -3.81
N GLY A 201 -9.41 5.14 -4.78
CA GLY A 201 -8.16 4.39 -4.57
C GLY A 201 -8.22 2.85 -4.36
N PRO A 202 -9.32 2.20 -3.92
CA PRO A 202 -9.38 0.74 -3.76
C PRO A 202 -9.16 -0.06 -5.04
N ASP A 203 -9.67 0.44 -6.18
CA ASP A 203 -9.62 -0.22 -7.50
C ASP A 203 -8.22 -0.25 -8.14
N LEU A 204 -7.20 0.17 -7.40
CA LEU A 204 -5.82 0.23 -7.87
C LEU A 204 -5.02 -0.90 -7.22
N THR A 205 -4.04 -1.45 -7.93
CA THR A 205 -3.14 -2.44 -7.34
C THR A 205 -2.26 -1.82 -6.25
N TRP A 206 -2.25 -2.46 -5.09
CA TRP A 206 -1.37 -2.19 -3.97
C TRP A 206 -0.27 -3.25 -3.90
N PHE A 207 0.94 -2.81 -3.56
CA PHE A 207 2.14 -3.64 -3.48
C PHE A 207 2.59 -3.70 -2.03
N VAL A 208 2.40 -4.84 -1.37
CA VAL A 208 2.53 -4.95 0.08
C VAL A 208 3.57 -5.99 0.46
N ILE A 209 4.54 -5.57 1.27
CA ILE A 209 5.48 -6.45 1.99
C ILE A 209 4.96 -6.62 3.42
N ASP A 210 4.26 -7.71 3.67
CA ASP A 210 3.87 -8.11 5.02
C ASP A 210 4.98 -8.96 5.68
N ALA A 211 4.83 -9.29 6.97
CA ALA A 211 5.85 -10.06 7.68
C ALA A 211 6.12 -11.46 7.07
N PRO A 212 5.10 -12.25 6.65
CA PRO A 212 5.32 -13.49 5.91
C PRO A 212 6.00 -13.28 4.56
N GLY A 213 5.58 -12.26 3.79
CA GLY A 213 6.16 -11.92 2.49
C GLY A 213 7.63 -11.56 2.61
N LEU A 214 7.98 -10.75 3.62
CA LEU A 214 9.36 -10.38 3.92
C LEU A 214 10.23 -11.60 4.26
N ALA A 215 9.73 -12.48 5.13
CA ALA A 215 10.45 -13.68 5.53
C ALA A 215 10.64 -14.69 4.38
N THR A 216 9.76 -14.65 3.38
CA THR A 216 9.73 -15.59 2.26
C THR A 216 10.14 -14.99 0.92
N GLY A 217 10.57 -13.72 0.89
CA GLY A 217 10.97 -13.03 -0.35
C GLY A 217 9.84 -12.90 -1.37
N ARG A 218 8.61 -12.65 -0.93
CA ARG A 218 7.43 -12.48 -1.79
C ARG A 218 6.71 -11.15 -1.52
N LEU A 219 6.31 -10.49 -2.60
CA LEU A 219 5.45 -9.33 -2.62
C LEU A 219 4.01 -9.77 -2.75
N THR A 220 3.12 -9.21 -1.93
CA THR A 220 1.68 -9.35 -2.12
C THR A 220 1.18 -8.23 -3.00
N LEU A 221 0.57 -8.58 -4.13
CA LEU A 221 -0.22 -7.66 -4.93
C LEU A 221 -1.66 -7.83 -4.50
N VAL A 222 -2.34 -6.72 -4.25
CA VAL A 222 -3.69 -6.74 -3.71
C VAL A 222 -4.54 -5.60 -4.25
N GLU A 223 -5.78 -5.91 -4.59
CA GLU A 223 -6.84 -4.94 -4.87
C GLU A 223 -7.87 -5.03 -3.76
N TYR A 224 -8.41 -3.87 -3.38
CA TYR A 224 -9.39 -3.76 -2.31
C TYR A 224 -10.76 -3.45 -2.90
N GLY A 225 -11.81 -3.96 -2.27
CA GLY A 225 -13.16 -3.48 -2.52
C GLY A 225 -13.43 -2.14 -1.81
N SER A 226 -14.55 -1.52 -2.14
CA SER A 226 -15.02 -0.29 -1.51
C SER A 226 -15.42 -0.50 -0.04
N ASN A 227 -15.59 -1.74 0.41
CA ASN A 227 -15.73 -2.08 1.84
C ASN A 227 -14.39 -2.16 2.59
N GLY A 228 -13.25 -2.15 1.89
CA GLY A 228 -11.92 -2.28 2.46
C GLY A 228 -11.41 -3.71 2.60
N ASP A 229 -12.20 -4.71 2.20
CA ASP A 229 -11.75 -6.09 2.15
C ASP A 229 -10.91 -6.35 0.91
N VAL A 230 -10.10 -7.41 0.98
CA VAL A 230 -9.30 -7.86 -0.15
C VAL A 230 -10.21 -8.51 -1.19
N ARG A 231 -10.27 -7.92 -2.39
CA ARG A 231 -11.05 -8.43 -3.53
C ARG A 231 -10.27 -9.50 -4.27
N VAL A 232 -9.02 -9.18 -4.63
CA VAL A 232 -8.10 -10.04 -5.37
C VAL A 232 -6.73 -9.92 -4.73
N SER A 233 -6.01 -11.05 -4.59
CA SER A 233 -4.60 -11.01 -4.20
C SER A 233 -3.78 -12.10 -4.87
N THR A 234 -2.50 -11.80 -5.13
CA THR A 234 -1.55 -12.77 -5.66
C THR A 234 -0.13 -12.46 -5.18
N LEU A 235 0.74 -13.47 -5.17
CA LEU A 235 2.12 -13.33 -4.69
C LEU A 235 3.11 -13.33 -5.85
N ARG A 236 4.09 -12.42 -5.82
CA ARG A 236 5.17 -12.36 -6.79
C ARG A 236 6.54 -12.27 -6.11
N ARG A 237 7.53 -12.97 -6.65
CA ARG A 237 8.94 -12.73 -6.29
C ARG A 237 9.40 -11.40 -6.90
N PRO A 238 10.35 -10.69 -6.25
CA PRO A 238 10.80 -9.37 -6.69
C PRO A 238 11.16 -9.30 -8.18
N TRP A 239 11.92 -10.27 -8.67
CA TRP A 239 12.42 -10.30 -10.05
C TRP A 239 11.36 -10.63 -11.12
N ASN A 240 10.17 -11.03 -10.71
CA ASN A 240 9.04 -11.25 -11.61
C ASN A 240 8.18 -9.99 -11.78
N MET A 241 8.46 -8.93 -11.00
CA MET A 241 7.67 -7.70 -11.02
C MET A 241 7.81 -6.90 -12.31
N GLY A 242 8.93 -6.97 -13.02
CA GLY A 242 9.07 -6.30 -14.33
C GLY A 242 7.96 -6.71 -15.30
N GLN A 243 7.67 -8.00 -15.36
CA GLN A 243 6.65 -8.53 -16.26
C GLN A 243 5.26 -8.13 -15.78
N THR A 244 5.00 -8.25 -14.47
CA THR A 244 3.73 -7.84 -13.88
C THR A 244 3.43 -6.36 -14.15
N MET A 245 4.40 -5.48 -13.92
CA MET A 245 4.25 -4.04 -14.15
C MET A 245 4.07 -3.72 -15.64
N THR A 246 4.69 -4.49 -16.56
CA THR A 246 4.48 -4.32 -18.01
C THR A 246 3.03 -4.55 -18.39
N PHE A 247 2.44 -5.66 -17.94
CA PHE A 247 1.06 -5.99 -18.32
C PHE A 247 0.06 -5.06 -17.63
N GLU A 248 0.28 -4.72 -16.38
CA GLU A 248 -0.59 -3.81 -15.64
C GLU A 248 -0.53 -2.39 -16.23
N GLN A 249 0.66 -1.79 -16.32
CA GLN A 249 0.82 -0.38 -16.65
C GLN A 249 0.80 -0.07 -18.15
N VAL A 250 1.31 -0.98 -18.98
CA VAL A 250 1.43 -0.74 -20.44
C VAL A 250 0.24 -1.35 -21.17
N LEU A 251 -0.26 -2.50 -20.73
CA LEU A 251 -1.34 -3.22 -21.41
C LEU A 251 -2.70 -3.07 -20.70
N GLY A 252 -2.76 -2.40 -19.55
CA GLY A 252 -4.01 -2.10 -18.85
C GLY A 252 -4.71 -3.36 -18.32
N LYS A 253 -3.93 -4.35 -17.87
CA LYS A 253 -4.46 -5.57 -17.27
C LYS A 253 -4.76 -5.37 -15.79
N ASP A 254 -5.95 -5.77 -15.38
CA ASP A 254 -6.37 -5.77 -13.98
C ASP A 254 -5.70 -6.93 -13.20
N LEU A 255 -5.69 -6.86 -11.87
CA LEU A 255 -4.96 -7.84 -11.05
C LEU A 255 -5.53 -9.25 -11.15
N ASP A 256 -6.84 -9.39 -11.37
CA ASP A 256 -7.49 -10.68 -11.62
C ASP A 256 -6.94 -11.35 -12.88
N GLU A 257 -6.84 -10.61 -13.99
CA GLU A 257 -6.27 -11.09 -15.25
C GLU A 257 -4.80 -11.48 -15.07
N ILE A 258 -4.03 -10.70 -14.29
CA ILE A 258 -2.63 -10.99 -13.94
C ILE A 258 -2.51 -12.28 -13.15
N ALA A 259 -3.40 -12.48 -12.17
CA ALA A 259 -3.43 -13.67 -11.33
C ALA A 259 -3.83 -14.92 -12.13
N GLU A 260 -4.93 -14.84 -12.89
CA GLU A 260 -5.47 -15.96 -13.69
C GLU A 260 -4.54 -16.37 -14.83
N SER A 261 -3.94 -15.41 -15.52
CA SER A 261 -3.03 -15.67 -16.64
C SER A 261 -1.62 -16.10 -16.20
N GLY A 262 -1.33 -16.07 -14.90
CA GLY A 262 0.00 -16.39 -14.35
C GLY A 262 1.09 -15.42 -14.83
N ILE A 263 0.74 -14.15 -15.08
CA ILE A 263 1.69 -13.10 -15.48
C ILE A 263 2.64 -12.81 -14.31
N GLY A 264 3.96 -12.73 -14.55
CA GLY A 264 4.96 -12.75 -13.49
C GLY A 264 5.22 -14.16 -12.94
N GLY A 265 4.82 -15.18 -13.69
CA GLY A 265 4.99 -16.59 -13.39
C GLY A 265 3.83 -17.21 -12.58
N PRO A 266 3.42 -18.45 -12.89
CA PRO A 266 2.48 -19.20 -12.06
C PRO A 266 3.09 -19.56 -10.69
N PRO A 267 2.29 -20.08 -9.72
CA PRO A 267 2.70 -20.24 -8.33
C PRO A 267 4.05 -20.95 -8.10
N GLN A 268 4.43 -21.92 -8.93
CA GLN A 268 5.70 -22.65 -8.83
C GLN A 268 6.95 -21.77 -9.07
N TYR A 269 6.80 -20.63 -9.75
CA TYR A 269 7.87 -19.63 -9.95
C TYR A 269 7.86 -18.54 -8.89
N ASN A 270 6.84 -18.54 -8.01
CA ASN A 270 6.66 -17.60 -6.92
C ASN A 270 6.65 -18.32 -5.54
N GLU A 271 7.31 -19.47 -5.46
CA GLU A 271 7.51 -20.22 -4.21
C GLU A 271 8.34 -19.40 -3.19
N PRO A 272 8.25 -19.70 -1.88
CA PRO A 272 9.10 -19.07 -0.88
C PRO A 272 10.60 -19.12 -1.21
N LEU A 273 11.32 -18.06 -0.86
CA LEU A 273 12.78 -17.95 -0.88
C LEU A 273 13.32 -18.08 0.55
N ASP A 274 14.53 -18.62 0.68
CA ASP A 274 15.28 -18.52 1.94
C ASP A 274 16.05 -17.20 1.98
N MET A 275 15.43 -16.19 2.58
CA MET A 275 15.99 -14.83 2.70
C MET A 275 17.23 -14.76 3.61
N ASN A 276 17.58 -15.85 4.30
CA ASN A 276 18.79 -15.92 5.14
C ASN A 276 20.06 -16.26 4.34
N LEU A 277 19.92 -16.80 3.13
CA LEU A 277 21.07 -17.03 2.27
C LEU A 277 21.66 -15.70 1.80
N PRO A 278 22.99 -15.56 1.65
CA PRO A 278 23.60 -14.44 0.96
C PRO A 278 22.94 -14.22 -0.41
N ILE A 279 22.75 -12.96 -0.83
CA ILE A 279 21.90 -12.63 -1.99
C ILE A 279 22.37 -13.35 -3.27
N LEU A 280 23.68 -13.50 -3.47
CA LEU A 280 24.25 -14.21 -4.63
C LEU A 280 24.03 -15.72 -4.55
N GLU A 281 24.07 -16.31 -3.35
CA GLU A 281 23.79 -17.74 -3.14
C GLU A 281 22.30 -18.04 -3.32
N LEU A 282 21.43 -17.14 -2.89
CA LEU A 282 19.99 -17.21 -3.12
C LEU A 282 19.67 -17.23 -4.63
N LEU A 283 20.25 -16.31 -5.40
CA LEU A 283 20.06 -16.23 -6.85
C LEU A 283 20.64 -17.47 -7.56
N GLU A 284 21.84 -17.91 -7.18
CA GLU A 284 22.48 -19.09 -7.76
C GLU A 284 21.70 -20.37 -7.45
N SER A 285 21.24 -20.54 -6.21
CA SER A 285 20.35 -21.64 -5.82
C SER A 285 19.06 -21.64 -6.64
N THR A 286 18.44 -20.47 -6.83
CA THR A 286 17.23 -20.32 -7.65
C THR A 286 17.49 -20.75 -9.11
N ARG A 287 18.65 -20.36 -9.67
CA ARG A 287 19.08 -20.74 -11.01
C ARG A 287 19.28 -22.24 -11.16
N LEU A 288 20.04 -22.85 -10.24
CA LEU A 288 20.34 -24.29 -10.25
C LEU A 288 19.08 -25.15 -10.12
N ASN A 289 18.06 -24.65 -9.42
CA ASN A 289 16.77 -25.33 -9.28
C ASN A 289 15.77 -25.02 -10.41
N ASN A 290 16.17 -24.27 -11.46
CA ASN A 290 15.31 -23.85 -12.57
C ASN A 290 14.02 -23.14 -12.10
N LYS A 291 14.15 -22.28 -11.09
CA LYS A 291 13.01 -21.55 -10.48
C LYS A 291 12.88 -20.10 -10.96
N PHE A 292 13.66 -19.71 -11.96
CA PHE A 292 13.41 -18.50 -12.75
C PHE A 292 12.42 -18.79 -13.88
N LEU A 293 11.65 -17.77 -14.29
CA LEU A 293 10.67 -17.88 -15.37
C LEU A 293 11.35 -18.20 -16.70
N PHE A 294 12.52 -17.60 -16.93
CA PHE A 294 13.36 -17.87 -18.10
C PHE A 294 14.50 -18.84 -17.72
N PRO A 295 14.50 -20.08 -18.26
CA PRO A 295 15.54 -21.06 -17.97
C PRO A 295 16.94 -20.53 -18.31
N GLY A 296 17.89 -20.74 -17.40
CA GLY A 296 19.27 -20.28 -17.58
C GLY A 296 19.47 -18.77 -17.43
N TYR A 297 18.45 -18.03 -16.98
CA TYR A 297 18.62 -16.61 -16.67
C TYR A 297 19.72 -16.38 -15.63
N GLY A 298 20.57 -15.40 -15.94
CA GLY A 298 21.53 -14.83 -15.02
C GLY A 298 22.82 -15.62 -14.86
N CYS A 299 23.84 -14.91 -14.41
CA CYS A 299 25.10 -15.46 -13.94
C CYS A 299 25.62 -14.59 -12.81
N ARG A 300 26.57 -15.11 -12.02
CA ARG A 300 27.12 -14.41 -10.86
C ARG A 300 27.65 -13.01 -11.23
N ASP A 301 28.40 -12.88 -12.32
CA ASP A 301 28.98 -11.61 -12.75
C ASP A 301 27.91 -10.56 -13.09
N LEU A 302 26.81 -11.00 -13.72
CA LEU A 302 25.67 -10.13 -14.00
C LEU A 302 25.02 -9.63 -12.71
N TRP A 303 24.76 -10.52 -11.76
CA TRP A 303 24.11 -10.14 -10.50
C TRP A 303 25.00 -9.25 -9.64
N VAL A 304 26.30 -9.53 -9.57
CA VAL A 304 27.26 -8.65 -8.89
C VAL A 304 27.19 -7.25 -9.49
N ARG A 305 27.20 -7.14 -10.83
CA ARG A 305 27.09 -5.84 -11.50
C ARG A 305 25.76 -5.13 -11.17
N ILE A 306 24.62 -5.82 -11.24
CA ILE A 306 23.31 -5.23 -10.95
C ILE A 306 23.28 -4.72 -9.51
N ILE A 307 23.69 -5.55 -8.55
CA ILE A 307 23.65 -5.24 -7.13
C ILE A 307 24.56 -4.05 -6.81
N GLU A 308 25.80 -4.03 -7.32
CA GLU A 308 26.71 -2.89 -7.09
C GLU A 308 26.26 -1.60 -7.79
N GLN A 309 25.43 -1.70 -8.84
CA GLN A 309 24.83 -0.52 -9.49
C GLN A 309 23.64 0.03 -8.70
N SER A 310 22.79 -0.83 -8.15
CA SER A 310 21.58 -0.43 -7.41
C SER A 310 21.81 -0.19 -5.92
N ALA A 311 22.78 -0.87 -5.33
CA ALA A 311 23.09 -0.87 -3.90
C ALA A 311 24.60 -1.00 -3.66
N PRO A 312 25.38 0.04 -4.02
CA PRO A 312 26.85 0.00 -3.90
C PRO A 312 27.32 -0.36 -2.49
N GLY A 313 28.27 -1.28 -2.38
CA GLY A 313 28.85 -1.70 -1.10
C GLY A 313 28.00 -2.67 -0.27
N TYR A 314 26.77 -3.00 -0.70
CA TYR A 314 25.94 -4.00 0.00
C TYR A 314 26.63 -5.36 0.08
N LEU A 315 27.28 -5.83 -1.00
CA LEU A 315 27.92 -7.15 -1.02
C LEU A 315 29.09 -7.24 -0.03
N GLU A 316 29.82 -6.14 0.17
CA GLU A 316 30.88 -6.08 1.18
C GLU A 316 30.30 -6.14 2.61
N LEU A 317 29.21 -5.41 2.87
CA LEU A 317 28.52 -5.48 4.15
C LEU A 317 27.97 -6.88 4.42
N GLU A 318 27.37 -7.54 3.43
CA GLU A 318 26.85 -8.92 3.55
C GLU A 318 27.98 -9.92 3.82
N ALA A 319 29.12 -9.79 3.14
CA ALA A 319 30.29 -10.64 3.41
C ALA A 319 30.85 -10.48 4.84
N GLN A 320 30.63 -9.32 5.46
CA GLN A 320 31.07 -9.01 6.84
C GLN A 320 29.98 -9.28 7.89
N GLY A 321 28.77 -9.67 7.50
CA GLY A 321 27.63 -9.79 8.43
C GLY A 321 27.14 -8.46 9.00
N ARG A 322 27.30 -7.37 8.24
CA ARG A 322 27.01 -5.97 8.62
C ARG A 322 25.89 -5.35 7.77
N GLU A 323 25.03 -6.17 7.17
CA GLU A 323 23.94 -5.75 6.28
C GLU A 323 22.98 -4.75 6.94
N VAL A 324 22.82 -4.83 8.28
CA VAL A 324 21.97 -3.92 9.06
C VAL A 324 22.41 -2.46 8.98
N GLU A 325 23.69 -2.22 8.64
CA GLU A 325 24.26 -0.88 8.50
C GLU A 325 23.92 -0.23 7.15
N PHE A 326 23.41 -0.98 6.18
CA PHE A 326 23.05 -0.43 4.87
C PHE A 326 21.87 0.53 4.98
N GLU A 327 22.03 1.76 4.51
CA GLU A 327 20.99 2.80 4.52
C GLU A 327 20.03 2.62 3.35
N LEU A 328 18.70 2.68 3.58
CA LEU A 328 17.72 2.61 2.48
C LEU A 328 17.85 3.81 1.52
N ASP A 329 18.43 4.91 1.98
CA ASP A 329 18.72 6.10 1.19
C ASP A 329 19.84 5.87 0.16
N ASP A 330 20.66 4.83 0.35
CA ASP A 330 21.74 4.45 -0.56
C ASP A 330 21.26 3.53 -1.70
N LEU A 331 19.97 3.15 -1.73
CA LEU A 331 19.36 2.48 -2.88
C LEU A 331 19.18 3.46 -4.04
N LEU A 332 19.97 3.25 -5.09
CA LEU A 332 20.02 4.13 -6.27
C LEU A 332 18.95 3.76 -7.29
N VAL A 333 18.30 4.78 -7.83
CA VAL A 333 17.50 4.65 -9.05
C VAL A 333 18.49 4.42 -10.20
N VAL A 334 18.42 3.24 -10.80
CA VAL A 334 19.29 2.89 -11.94
C VAL A 334 18.70 3.53 -13.19
N ASP A 335 19.28 4.64 -13.62
CA ASP A 335 18.97 5.22 -14.93
C ASP A 335 19.49 4.29 -16.06
N PRO A 336 18.72 4.09 -17.14
CA PRO A 336 18.95 3.06 -18.16
C PRO A 336 20.23 3.19 -18.99
#